data_AF-A0AA89C0N0-F1
#
_entry.id   AF-A0AA89C0N0-F1
#
_cell.length_a   1.000
_cell.length_b   1.000
_cell.length_c   1.000
_cell.angle_alpha   90.00
_cell.angle_beta   90.00
_cell.angle_gamma   90.00
#
_symmetry.space_group_name_H-M   'P 1'
#
loop_
_entity.id
_entity.type
_entity.pdbx_description
1 polymer ?
#
loop_
_entity_poly.entity_id
_entity_poly.type
_entity_poly.pdbx_seq_one_letter_code
_entity_poly.pdbx_strand_id
1 'polypeptide(L)'
;MYKLDLPIDYKEAAAIERRRAMEEERKSRIFNAKTRTIGVDIQAIGQQVKDKKQQEDYERKRELAFASDAIRNDKITQLLEKRQQMDERELNRALNEFRSMHQQPDGRREFDLYDPDYLKKDKPARVSDDDPRCGVSSIQKFEGEDLNSKARRKYQQEQLREWSTEQREEREQAERNQKQADRLYELKMRELDQRGMELEKAEEACRRAINEATSDYNKALAKEKDEKERLKKQQDLDDNMTEIANHVFGDVLTENPSVAQSAFGPHRVIPDRWKGMTPSQIDEIRRQQELQRQEKMRQEQEEKLRQAEWERQQNANARAGLLLERELDRKRRDLDKAQVEENRRLAKEQKSHLEFLDKEVYTNPPTASYFMQFNTSTR
;
A
#
# COMPACT_ATOMS: atom_id res chain seq x y z
N MET A 1 -203.82 -66.13 130.10
CA MET A 1 -204.73 -66.84 129.18
C MET A 1 -203.89 -67.77 128.31
N TYR A 2 -204.26 -69.05 128.29
CA TYR A 2 -203.87 -70.16 127.41
C TYR A 2 -202.53 -70.12 126.64
N LYS A 3 -201.60 -71.01 127.03
CA LYS A 3 -200.43 -71.42 126.26
C LYS A 3 -200.84 -72.47 125.23
N LEU A 4 -200.51 -72.25 123.96
CA LEU A 4 -200.56 -73.23 122.87
C LEU A 4 -199.12 -73.46 122.39
N ASP A 5 -198.57 -74.65 122.65
CA ASP A 5 -197.23 -75.05 122.23
C ASP A 5 -197.30 -75.82 120.90
N LEU A 6 -196.65 -75.30 119.85
CA LEU A 6 -196.49 -75.94 118.52
C LEU A 6 -195.00 -76.30 118.26
N PRO A 7 -194.70 -77.40 117.54
CA PRO A 7 -193.38 -78.05 117.50
C PRO A 7 -192.35 -77.37 116.58
N ILE A 8 -191.08 -77.37 116.98
CA ILE A 8 -189.94 -76.64 116.39
C ILE A 8 -189.22 -77.50 115.31
N ASP A 9 -188.95 -76.94 114.12
CA ASP A 9 -188.20 -77.58 113.01
C ASP A 9 -186.69 -77.69 113.31
N TYR A 10 -186.16 -78.92 113.29
CA TYR A 10 -184.77 -79.23 113.64
C TYR A 10 -183.71 -78.70 112.66
N LYS A 11 -184.03 -78.52 111.37
CA LYS A 11 -183.06 -78.04 110.37
C LYS A 11 -182.90 -76.52 110.47
N GLU A 12 -184.01 -75.82 110.68
CA GLU A 12 -183.98 -74.41 111.09
C GLU A 12 -183.29 -74.27 112.44
N ALA A 13 -183.57 -75.12 113.43
CA ALA A 13 -182.90 -75.09 114.72
C ALA A 13 -181.37 -75.27 114.60
N ALA A 14 -180.87 -76.19 113.77
CA ALA A 14 -179.44 -76.40 113.56
C ALA A 14 -178.76 -75.27 112.78
N ALA A 15 -179.44 -74.66 111.79
CA ALA A 15 -178.93 -73.48 111.09
C ALA A 15 -178.96 -72.24 111.99
N ILE A 16 -179.97 -72.11 112.84
CA ILE A 16 -180.08 -71.09 113.88
C ILE A 16 -179.00 -71.31 114.93
N GLU A 17 -178.71 -72.55 115.36
CA GLU A 17 -177.61 -72.85 116.26
C GLU A 17 -176.26 -72.56 115.61
N ARG A 18 -176.02 -72.94 114.36
CA ARG A 18 -174.77 -72.59 113.66
C ARG A 18 -174.61 -71.09 113.52
N ARG A 19 -175.69 -70.36 113.22
CA ARG A 19 -175.71 -68.89 113.27
C ARG A 19 -175.46 -68.40 114.68
N ARG A 20 -176.10 -68.94 115.71
CA ARG A 20 -175.89 -68.55 117.11
C ARG A 20 -174.46 -68.83 117.55
N ALA A 21 -173.86 -69.94 117.14
CA ALA A 21 -172.49 -70.32 117.44
C ALA A 21 -171.49 -69.43 116.70
N MET A 22 -171.67 -69.18 115.40
CA MET A 22 -170.88 -68.18 114.67
C MET A 22 -171.07 -66.78 115.25
N GLU A 23 -172.29 -66.42 115.65
CA GLU A 23 -172.60 -65.14 116.27
C GLU A 23 -172.06 -65.09 117.70
N GLU A 24 -171.93 -66.20 118.43
CA GLU A 24 -171.26 -66.30 119.72
C GLU A 24 -169.74 -66.18 119.58
N GLU A 25 -169.13 -66.88 118.63
CA GLU A 25 -167.71 -66.72 118.28
C GLU A 25 -167.40 -65.33 117.76
N ARG A 26 -168.36 -64.70 117.07
CA ARG A 26 -168.25 -63.33 116.62
C ARG A 26 -168.45 -62.36 117.79
N LYS A 27 -169.43 -62.61 118.68
CA LYS A 27 -169.65 -61.83 119.90
C LYS A 27 -168.44 -61.91 120.81
N SER A 28 -167.83 -63.07 121.01
CA SER A 28 -166.62 -63.23 121.81
C SER A 28 -165.45 -62.42 121.23
N ARG A 29 -165.38 -62.25 119.91
CA ARG A 29 -164.41 -61.37 119.23
C ARG A 29 -164.77 -59.87 119.27
N ILE A 30 -166.05 -59.50 119.14
CA ILE A 30 -166.52 -58.10 119.09
C ILE A 30 -166.63 -57.47 120.48
N PHE A 31 -167.07 -58.23 121.49
CA PHE A 31 -167.21 -57.75 122.87
C PHE A 31 -165.89 -57.79 123.64
N ASN A 32 -164.95 -58.66 123.24
CA ASN A 32 -163.59 -58.59 123.75
C ASN A 32 -162.88 -57.40 123.07
N ALA A 33 -162.86 -56.27 123.78
CA ALA A 33 -162.25 -55.04 123.30
C ALA A 33 -160.82 -55.25 122.80
N LYS A 34 -160.04 -56.16 123.42
CA LYS A 34 -158.65 -56.41 123.05
C LYS A 34 -158.51 -57.06 121.67
N THR A 35 -159.33 -58.07 121.35
CA THR A 35 -159.33 -58.71 120.03
C THR A 35 -159.92 -57.81 118.96
N ARG A 36 -160.91 -56.95 119.30
CA ARG A 36 -161.48 -56.01 118.33
C ARG A 36 -160.51 -54.88 117.97
N THR A 37 -159.72 -54.42 118.93
CA THR A 37 -158.76 -53.33 118.70
C THR A 37 -157.42 -53.83 118.15
N ILE A 38 -156.94 -55.02 118.57
CA ILE A 38 -155.57 -55.51 118.27
C ILE A 38 -155.52 -57.04 118.04
N GLY A 39 -156.60 -57.66 117.56
CA GLY A 39 -156.62 -59.10 117.25
C GLY A 39 -155.76 -59.41 116.03
N VAL A 40 -154.72 -60.22 116.21
CA VAL A 40 -153.76 -60.57 115.16
C VAL A 40 -153.45 -62.07 115.21
N ASP A 41 -153.46 -62.74 114.04
CA ASP A 41 -153.05 -64.14 113.93
C ASP A 41 -151.52 -64.27 113.90
N ILE A 42 -150.97 -64.50 115.09
CA ILE A 42 -149.51 -64.60 115.30
C ILE A 42 -148.91 -65.79 114.54
N GLN A 43 -149.66 -66.88 114.35
CA GLN A 43 -149.14 -68.08 113.65
C GLN A 43 -149.04 -67.84 112.15
N ALA A 44 -150.10 -67.30 111.52
CA ALA A 44 -150.09 -66.98 110.09
C ALA A 44 -149.05 -65.90 109.75
N ILE A 45 -148.93 -64.86 110.58
CA ILE A 45 -147.87 -63.86 110.41
C ILE A 45 -146.49 -64.49 110.61
N GLY A 46 -146.32 -65.39 111.58
CA GLY A 46 -145.07 -66.12 111.77
C GLY A 46 -144.65 -66.92 110.53
N GLN A 47 -145.61 -67.53 109.83
CA GLN A 47 -145.35 -68.25 108.59
C GLN A 47 -145.01 -67.28 107.43
N GLN A 48 -145.76 -66.19 107.26
CA GLN A 48 -145.46 -65.16 106.24
C GLN A 48 -144.09 -64.53 106.45
N VAL A 49 -143.69 -64.29 107.69
CA VAL A 49 -142.35 -63.79 108.05
C VAL A 49 -141.27 -64.83 107.67
N LYS A 50 -141.52 -66.13 107.89
CA LYS A 50 -140.58 -67.19 107.47
C LYS A 50 -140.44 -67.24 105.95
N ASP A 51 -141.55 -67.23 105.21
CA ASP A 51 -141.52 -67.32 103.74
C ASP A 51 -140.85 -66.09 103.12
N LYS A 52 -141.15 -64.89 103.63
CA LYS A 52 -140.47 -63.65 103.23
C LYS A 52 -138.97 -63.72 103.51
N LYS A 53 -138.58 -64.22 104.68
CA LYS A 53 -137.16 -64.39 105.06
C LYS A 53 -136.46 -65.40 104.15
N GLN A 54 -137.12 -66.49 103.75
CA GLN A 54 -136.58 -67.44 102.79
C GLN A 54 -136.41 -66.83 101.39
N GLN A 55 -137.37 -66.04 100.93
CA GLN A 55 -137.27 -65.33 99.66
C GLN A 55 -136.14 -64.29 99.68
N GLU A 56 -136.05 -63.48 100.74
CA GLU A 56 -134.95 -62.54 100.95
C GLU A 56 -133.59 -63.26 101.00
N ASP A 57 -133.50 -64.42 101.65
CA ASP A 57 -132.27 -65.22 101.69
C ASP A 57 -131.91 -65.80 100.31
N TYR A 58 -132.90 -66.19 99.49
CA TYR A 58 -132.69 -66.68 98.13
C TYR A 58 -132.25 -65.55 97.19
N GLU A 59 -132.91 -64.40 97.23
CA GLU A 59 -132.53 -63.20 96.46
C GLU A 59 -131.13 -62.75 96.86
N ARG A 60 -130.81 -62.69 98.16
CA ARG A 60 -129.46 -62.37 98.65
C ARG A 60 -128.43 -63.36 98.13
N LYS A 61 -128.70 -64.67 98.13
CA LYS A 61 -127.79 -65.68 97.57
C LYS A 61 -127.59 -65.49 96.06
N ARG A 62 -128.65 -65.16 95.32
CA ARG A 62 -128.59 -64.89 93.89
C ARG A 62 -127.79 -63.62 93.57
N GLU A 63 -128.00 -62.54 94.32
CA GLU A 63 -127.22 -61.30 94.22
C GLU A 63 -125.75 -61.54 94.55
N LEU A 64 -125.47 -62.30 95.61
CA LEU A 64 -124.10 -62.68 95.97
C LEU A 64 -123.43 -63.51 94.86
N ALA A 65 -124.16 -64.42 94.21
CA ALA A 65 -123.64 -65.19 93.08
C ALA A 65 -123.30 -64.27 91.89
N PHE A 66 -124.21 -63.36 91.49
CA PHE A 66 -123.94 -62.39 90.43
C PHE A 66 -122.81 -61.43 90.78
N ALA A 67 -122.72 -60.97 92.03
CA ALA A 67 -121.62 -60.15 92.50
C ALA A 67 -120.29 -60.91 92.41
N SER A 68 -120.28 -62.19 92.77
CA SER A 68 -119.09 -63.04 92.65
C SER A 68 -118.65 -63.26 91.19
N ASP A 69 -119.60 -63.43 90.27
CA ASP A 69 -119.33 -63.54 88.83
C ASP A 69 -118.85 -62.20 88.24
N ALA A 70 -119.42 -61.07 88.67
CA ALA A 70 -118.95 -59.75 88.27
C ALA A 70 -117.49 -59.52 88.70
N ILE A 71 -117.13 -59.88 89.94
CA ILE A 71 -115.75 -59.83 90.43
C ILE A 71 -114.83 -60.75 89.62
N ARG A 72 -115.31 -61.95 89.26
CA ARG A 72 -114.55 -62.89 88.43
C ARG A 72 -114.30 -62.33 87.03
N ASN A 73 -115.33 -61.77 86.38
CA ASN A 73 -115.23 -61.20 85.05
C ASN A 73 -114.33 -59.97 85.04
N ASP A 74 -114.42 -59.09 86.04
CA ASP A 74 -113.53 -57.95 86.19
C ASP A 74 -112.06 -58.38 86.29
N LYS A 75 -111.78 -59.42 87.09
CA LYS A 75 -110.43 -60.01 87.15
C LYS A 75 -109.95 -60.55 85.81
N ILE A 76 -110.83 -61.20 85.03
CA ILE A 76 -110.48 -61.70 83.70
C ILE A 76 -110.17 -60.51 82.76
N THR A 77 -110.98 -59.46 82.78
CA THR A 77 -110.75 -58.24 81.98
C THR A 77 -109.42 -57.60 82.32
N GLN A 78 -109.09 -57.44 83.61
CA GLN A 78 -107.80 -56.90 84.04
C GLN A 78 -106.60 -57.76 83.59
N LEU A 79 -106.75 -59.09 83.57
CA LEU A 79 -105.71 -59.99 83.08
C LEU A 79 -105.53 -59.88 81.55
N LEU A 80 -106.63 -59.80 80.80
CA LEU A 80 -106.59 -59.62 79.34
C LEU A 80 -106.00 -58.26 78.96
N GLU A 81 -106.38 -57.20 79.67
CA GLU A 81 -105.84 -55.85 79.47
C GLU A 81 -104.33 -55.82 79.75
N LYS A 82 -103.87 -56.43 80.86
CA LYS A 82 -102.44 -56.57 81.14
C LYS A 82 -101.69 -57.33 80.05
N ARG A 83 -102.29 -58.40 79.51
CA ARG A 83 -101.70 -59.16 78.40
C ARG A 83 -101.59 -58.30 77.15
N GLN A 84 -102.66 -57.60 76.77
CA GLN A 84 -102.66 -56.70 75.63
C GLN A 84 -101.62 -55.58 75.79
N GLN A 85 -101.52 -54.97 76.97
CA GLN A 85 -100.51 -53.95 77.25
C GLN A 85 -99.08 -54.50 77.14
N MET A 86 -98.84 -55.75 77.53
CA MET A 86 -97.54 -56.41 77.36
C MET A 86 -97.24 -56.68 75.88
N ASP A 87 -98.21 -57.21 75.13
CA ASP A 87 -98.08 -57.46 73.69
C ASP A 87 -97.82 -56.14 72.92
N GLU A 88 -98.53 -55.06 73.25
CA GLU A 88 -98.30 -53.73 72.68
C GLU A 88 -96.90 -53.18 73.01
N ARG A 89 -96.41 -53.39 74.23
CA ARG A 89 -95.05 -53.02 74.62
C ARG A 89 -94.01 -53.81 73.84
N GLU A 90 -94.20 -55.12 73.71
CA GLU A 90 -93.29 -55.99 72.96
C GLU A 90 -93.27 -55.63 71.48
N LEU A 91 -94.44 -55.38 70.87
CA LEU A 91 -94.54 -54.92 69.49
C LEU A 91 -93.81 -53.59 69.29
N ASN A 92 -94.04 -52.61 70.17
CA ASN A 92 -93.36 -51.31 70.08
C ASN A 92 -91.85 -51.44 70.28
N ARG A 93 -91.41 -52.33 71.16
CA ARG A 93 -89.99 -52.65 71.34
C ARG A 93 -89.40 -53.24 70.07
N ALA A 94 -90.02 -54.27 69.49
CA ALA A 94 -89.56 -54.91 68.26
C ALA A 94 -89.54 -53.92 67.08
N LEU A 95 -90.53 -53.02 67.00
CA LEU A 95 -90.59 -51.98 65.99
C LEU A 95 -89.44 -50.97 66.15
N ASN A 96 -89.15 -50.54 67.36
CA ASN A 96 -88.01 -49.67 67.64
C ASN A 96 -86.66 -50.38 67.40
N GLU A 97 -86.55 -51.67 67.72
CA GLU A 97 -85.38 -52.49 67.38
C GLU A 97 -85.20 -52.56 65.85
N PHE A 98 -86.27 -52.80 65.09
CA PHE A 98 -86.24 -52.79 63.63
C PHE A 98 -85.83 -51.42 63.06
N ARG A 99 -86.40 -50.32 63.59
CA ARG A 99 -86.01 -48.95 63.22
C ARG A 99 -84.53 -48.71 63.47
N SER A 100 -84.05 -49.11 64.64
CA SER A 100 -82.65 -48.95 65.05
C SER A 100 -81.69 -49.83 64.24
N MET A 101 -82.12 -50.99 63.76
CA MET A 101 -81.24 -51.89 63.03
C MET A 101 -81.25 -51.64 61.52
N HIS A 102 -82.38 -51.21 60.94
CA HIS A 102 -82.59 -51.24 59.49
C HIS A 102 -83.03 -49.90 58.90
N GLN A 103 -83.40 -48.90 59.71
CA GLN A 103 -83.85 -47.58 59.23
C GLN A 103 -82.91 -46.46 59.68
N GLN A 104 -81.63 -46.79 59.93
CA GLN A 104 -80.62 -45.81 60.27
C GLN A 104 -80.34 -44.87 59.09
N PRO A 105 -80.05 -43.58 59.34
CA PRO A 105 -79.69 -42.62 58.30
C PRO A 105 -78.55 -43.12 57.41
N ASP A 106 -77.54 -43.75 58.02
CA ASP A 106 -76.33 -44.26 57.35
C ASP A 106 -76.62 -45.38 56.34
N GLY A 107 -77.74 -46.08 56.51
CA GLY A 107 -78.18 -47.17 55.62
C GLY A 107 -78.99 -46.71 54.41
N ARG A 108 -79.23 -45.40 54.25
CA ARG A 108 -79.95 -44.84 53.10
C ARG A 108 -79.08 -44.87 51.85
N ARG A 109 -79.70 -45.04 50.69
CA ARG A 109 -79.01 -45.09 49.39
C ARG A 109 -78.25 -43.80 49.09
N GLU A 110 -78.84 -42.68 49.49
CA GLU A 110 -78.34 -41.32 49.28
C GLU A 110 -77.54 -40.77 50.46
N PHE A 111 -77.20 -41.59 51.46
CA PHE A 111 -76.47 -41.10 52.64
C PHE A 111 -75.11 -40.51 52.28
N ASP A 112 -74.44 -41.03 51.24
CA ASP A 112 -73.19 -40.49 50.71
C ASP A 112 -73.29 -39.01 50.31
N LEU A 113 -74.46 -38.54 49.86
CA LEU A 113 -74.70 -37.13 49.53
C LEU A 113 -74.95 -36.24 50.76
N TYR A 114 -75.44 -36.82 51.87
CA TYR A 114 -75.80 -36.10 53.10
C TYR A 114 -74.83 -36.35 54.26
N ASP A 115 -73.79 -37.16 54.04
CA ASP A 115 -72.79 -37.50 55.05
C ASP A 115 -72.07 -36.23 55.52
N PRO A 116 -72.19 -35.86 56.81
CA PRO A 116 -71.54 -34.66 57.35
C PRO A 116 -70.01 -34.67 57.18
N ASP A 117 -69.41 -35.86 57.08
CA ASP A 117 -67.98 -36.06 56.90
C ASP A 117 -67.58 -36.32 55.44
N TYR A 118 -68.49 -36.16 54.47
CA TYR A 118 -68.22 -36.38 53.04
C TYR A 118 -66.94 -35.67 52.57
N LEU A 119 -66.80 -34.38 52.87
CA LEU A 119 -65.64 -33.57 52.47
C LEU A 119 -64.32 -34.00 53.13
N LYS A 120 -64.38 -34.70 54.27
CA LYS A 120 -63.17 -35.25 54.93
C LYS A 120 -62.76 -36.59 54.34
N LYS A 121 -63.74 -37.38 53.84
CA LYS A 121 -63.53 -38.67 53.19
C LYS A 121 -63.14 -38.52 51.72
N ASP A 122 -63.57 -37.42 51.10
CA ASP A 122 -63.27 -37.11 49.70
C ASP A 122 -61.78 -36.83 49.49
N LYS A 123 -61.26 -37.23 48.33
CA LYS A 123 -59.85 -37.04 47.97
C LYS A 123 -59.72 -35.79 47.12
N PRO A 124 -58.60 -35.04 47.23
CA PRO A 124 -58.30 -33.97 46.28
C PRO A 124 -58.43 -34.45 44.83
N ALA A 125 -58.91 -33.56 43.96
CA ALA A 125 -59.13 -33.84 42.55
C ALA A 125 -57.86 -34.32 41.81
N ARG A 126 -56.68 -33.88 42.26
CA ARG A 126 -55.36 -34.34 41.84
C ARG A 126 -54.50 -34.55 43.10
N VAL A 127 -53.96 -35.75 43.28
CA VAL A 127 -53.15 -36.10 44.47
C VAL A 127 -51.64 -36.00 44.20
N SER A 128 -51.22 -36.26 42.96
CA SER A 128 -49.84 -36.19 42.50
C SER A 128 -49.79 -35.71 41.05
N ASP A 129 -48.60 -35.33 40.58
CA ASP A 129 -48.39 -34.98 39.17
C ASP A 129 -48.63 -36.16 38.24
N ASP A 130 -48.38 -37.39 38.71
CA ASP A 130 -48.58 -38.63 37.97
C ASP A 130 -49.85 -39.39 38.42
N ASP A 131 -50.87 -38.67 38.91
CA ASP A 131 -52.15 -39.28 39.29
C ASP A 131 -52.84 -39.90 38.05
N PRO A 132 -53.00 -41.24 37.97
CA PRO A 132 -53.57 -41.90 36.80
C PRO A 132 -55.06 -41.59 36.58
N ARG A 133 -55.74 -41.00 37.57
CA ARG A 133 -57.14 -40.54 37.45
C ARG A 133 -57.25 -39.25 36.62
N CYS A 134 -56.16 -38.47 36.54
CA CYS A 134 -56.11 -37.18 35.86
C CYS A 134 -55.72 -37.32 34.38
N GLY A 135 -56.59 -37.95 33.59
CA GLY A 135 -56.44 -38.01 32.13
C GLY A 135 -56.75 -36.68 31.42
N VAL A 136 -56.59 -36.62 30.09
CA VAL A 136 -56.77 -35.40 29.28
C VAL A 136 -58.16 -34.77 29.44
N SER A 137 -59.22 -35.59 29.56
CA SER A 137 -60.60 -35.10 29.74
C SER A 137 -60.89 -34.53 31.13
N SER A 138 -60.05 -34.80 32.14
CA SER A 138 -60.29 -34.37 33.53
C SER A 138 -60.00 -32.88 33.73
N ILE A 139 -59.21 -32.27 32.84
CA ILE A 139 -58.78 -30.85 32.90
C ILE A 139 -58.00 -30.52 34.21
N GLN A 140 -57.55 -31.54 34.96
CA GLN A 140 -56.78 -31.35 36.21
C GLN A 140 -55.26 -31.28 35.98
N LYS A 141 -54.78 -31.67 34.79
CA LYS A 141 -53.35 -31.63 34.40
C LYS A 141 -53.24 -31.10 32.97
N PHE A 142 -52.38 -30.12 32.77
CA PHE A 142 -52.11 -29.53 31.46
C PHE A 142 -50.64 -29.76 31.07
N GLU A 143 -50.40 -30.19 29.84
CA GLU A 143 -49.02 -30.41 29.35
C GLU A 143 -48.21 -29.11 29.22
N GLY A 144 -48.88 -27.96 29.07
CA GLY A 144 -48.21 -26.65 29.06
C GLY A 144 -47.66 -26.21 30.43
N GLU A 145 -48.09 -26.86 31.52
CA GLU A 145 -47.59 -26.59 32.86
C GLU A 145 -46.20 -27.21 33.04
N ASP A 146 -45.15 -26.41 32.84
CA ASP A 146 -43.76 -26.86 32.97
C ASP A 146 -43.24 -26.71 34.41
N LEU A 147 -43.44 -27.77 35.20
CA LEU A 147 -42.89 -27.89 36.56
C LEU A 147 -41.35 -27.86 36.57
N ASN A 148 -40.71 -28.25 35.46
CA ASN A 148 -39.25 -28.32 35.34
C ASN A 148 -38.62 -27.04 34.76
N SER A 149 -39.42 -25.98 34.59
CA SER A 149 -38.97 -24.70 34.00
C SER A 149 -37.76 -24.10 34.70
N LYS A 150 -37.68 -24.21 36.04
CA LYS A 150 -36.53 -23.72 36.81
C LYS A 150 -35.25 -24.50 36.51
N ALA A 151 -35.31 -25.84 36.43
CA ALA A 151 -34.13 -26.64 36.12
C ALA A 151 -33.69 -26.44 34.66
N ARG A 152 -34.65 -26.37 33.71
CA ARG A 152 -34.37 -26.03 32.31
C ARG A 152 -33.66 -24.70 32.19
N ARG A 153 -34.16 -23.66 32.89
CA ARG A 153 -33.55 -22.32 32.89
C ARG A 153 -32.14 -22.34 33.49
N LYS A 154 -31.92 -23.10 34.57
CA LYS A 154 -30.60 -23.27 35.17
C LYS A 154 -29.62 -23.91 34.17
N TYR A 155 -30.04 -24.99 33.51
CA TYR A 155 -29.21 -25.65 32.50
C TYR A 155 -28.89 -24.73 31.31
N GLN A 156 -29.87 -23.96 30.83
CA GLN A 156 -29.65 -22.95 29.79
C GLN A 156 -28.67 -21.86 30.22
N GLN A 157 -28.72 -21.43 31.49
CA GLN A 157 -27.76 -20.46 32.05
C GLN A 157 -26.35 -21.05 32.14
N GLU A 158 -26.22 -22.31 32.53
CA GLU A 158 -24.94 -23.03 32.57
C GLU A 158 -24.33 -23.13 31.17
N GLN A 159 -25.11 -23.57 30.17
CA GLN A 159 -24.68 -23.60 28.77
C GLN A 159 -24.25 -22.23 28.26
N LEU A 160 -25.06 -21.19 28.52
CA LEU A 160 -24.74 -19.84 28.08
C LEU A 160 -23.45 -19.32 28.73
N ARG A 161 -23.23 -19.65 30.01
CA ARG A 161 -22.01 -19.29 30.72
C ARG A 161 -20.79 -19.98 30.11
N GLU A 162 -20.86 -21.27 29.83
CA GLU A 162 -19.78 -22.03 29.19
C GLU A 162 -19.45 -21.44 27.82
N TRP A 163 -20.44 -21.26 26.95
CA TRP A 163 -20.23 -20.66 25.61
C TRP A 163 -19.64 -19.24 25.68
N SER A 164 -20.12 -18.42 26.61
CA SER A 164 -19.60 -17.06 26.79
C SER A 164 -18.15 -17.08 27.30
N THR A 165 -17.79 -18.07 28.11
CA THR A 165 -16.42 -18.23 28.62
C THR A 165 -15.49 -18.68 27.51
N GLU A 166 -15.87 -19.71 26.74
CA GLU A 166 -15.11 -20.19 25.58
C GLU A 166 -14.91 -19.08 24.54
N GLN A 167 -15.97 -18.35 24.17
CA GLN A 167 -15.87 -17.25 23.21
C GLN A 167 -14.94 -16.13 23.72
N ARG A 168 -14.98 -15.83 25.03
CA ARG A 168 -14.09 -14.85 25.63
C ARG A 168 -12.64 -15.31 25.59
N GLU A 169 -12.37 -16.56 25.96
CA GLU A 169 -11.02 -17.13 25.95
C GLU A 169 -10.45 -17.19 24.53
N GLU A 170 -11.24 -17.62 23.54
CA GLU A 170 -10.86 -17.61 22.13
C GLU A 170 -10.51 -16.19 21.65
N ARG A 171 -11.34 -15.20 22.00
CA ARG A 171 -11.10 -13.80 21.65
C ARG A 171 -9.85 -13.24 22.33
N GLU A 172 -9.65 -13.51 23.63
CA GLU A 172 -8.45 -13.09 24.35
C GLU A 172 -7.19 -13.76 23.76
N GLN A 173 -7.27 -15.03 23.36
CA GLN A 173 -6.17 -15.74 22.72
C GLN A 173 -5.86 -15.17 21.34
N ALA A 174 -6.87 -14.89 20.52
CA ALA A 174 -6.72 -14.23 19.23
C ALA A 174 -6.08 -12.83 19.37
N GLU A 175 -6.51 -12.04 20.36
CA GLU A 175 -5.93 -10.73 20.64
C GLU A 175 -4.46 -10.82 21.09
N ARG A 176 -4.11 -11.82 21.92
CA ARG A 176 -2.71 -12.07 22.32
C ARG A 176 -1.85 -12.47 21.11
N ASN A 177 -2.37 -13.34 20.25
CA ASN A 177 -1.68 -13.76 19.03
C ASN A 177 -1.47 -12.58 18.08
N GLN A 178 -2.49 -11.72 17.92
CA GLN A 178 -2.40 -10.51 17.12
C GLN A 178 -1.35 -9.54 17.69
N LYS A 179 -1.39 -9.24 18.99
CA LYS A 179 -0.38 -8.38 19.64
C LYS A 179 1.04 -8.93 19.49
N GLN A 180 1.21 -10.26 19.56
CA GLN A 180 2.50 -10.88 19.34
C GLN A 180 2.96 -10.75 17.88
N ALA A 181 2.06 -10.96 16.92
CA ALA A 181 2.35 -10.77 15.50
C ALA A 181 2.70 -9.30 15.17
N ASP A 182 1.93 -8.35 15.70
CA ASP A 182 2.17 -6.92 15.55
C ASP A 182 3.53 -6.53 16.15
N ARG A 183 3.86 -7.02 17.34
CA ARG A 183 5.18 -6.80 17.96
C ARG A 183 6.32 -7.35 17.10
N LEU A 184 6.17 -8.56 16.53
CA LEU A 184 7.17 -9.14 15.65
C LEU A 184 7.32 -8.32 14.36
N TYR A 185 6.21 -7.83 13.81
CA TYR A 185 6.20 -6.96 12.66
C TYR A 185 6.91 -5.63 12.95
N GLU A 186 6.61 -4.98 14.06
CA GLU A 186 7.29 -3.75 14.51
C GLU A 186 8.80 -3.94 14.67
N LEU A 187 9.23 -5.05 15.29
CA LEU A 187 10.64 -5.38 15.41
C LEU A 187 11.28 -5.58 14.03
N LYS A 188 10.59 -6.25 13.11
CA LYS A 188 11.09 -6.44 11.75
C LYS A 188 11.21 -5.14 10.97
N MET A 189 10.23 -4.24 11.11
CA MET A 189 10.29 -2.91 10.47
C MET A 189 11.49 -2.11 11.00
N ARG A 190 11.70 -2.09 12.32
CA ARG A 190 12.88 -1.43 12.91
C ARG A 190 14.20 -2.01 12.39
N GLU A 191 14.29 -3.33 12.25
CA GLU A 191 15.47 -4.00 11.67
C GLU A 191 15.69 -3.56 10.21
N LEU A 192 14.62 -3.50 9.40
CA LEU A 192 14.70 -3.07 8.01
C LEU A 192 15.09 -1.60 7.88
N ASP A 193 14.53 -0.72 8.70
CA ASP A 193 14.89 0.71 8.73
C ASP A 193 16.35 0.89 9.11
N GLN A 194 16.82 0.17 10.14
CA GLN A 194 18.22 0.19 10.54
C GLN A 194 19.13 -0.28 9.41
N ARG A 195 18.78 -1.39 8.76
CA ARG A 195 19.52 -1.91 7.61
C ARG A 195 19.51 -0.94 6.42
N GLY A 196 18.40 -0.23 6.20
CA GLY A 196 18.29 0.84 5.21
C GLY A 196 19.29 1.96 5.48
N MET A 197 19.34 2.47 6.71
CA MET A 197 20.31 3.50 7.12
C MET A 197 21.76 3.03 7.00
N GLU A 198 22.05 1.77 7.33
CA GLU A 198 23.38 1.19 7.18
C GLU A 198 23.82 1.10 5.72
N LEU A 199 22.91 0.67 4.83
CA LEU A 199 23.15 0.61 3.38
C LEU A 199 23.35 2.00 2.77
N GLU A 200 22.54 3.00 3.17
CA GLU A 200 22.69 4.37 2.71
C GLU A 200 24.05 4.95 3.10
N LYS A 201 24.47 4.79 4.37
CA LYS A 201 25.80 5.20 4.83
C LYS A 201 26.92 4.50 4.06
N ALA A 202 26.76 3.20 3.76
CA ALA A 202 27.73 2.44 2.98
C ALA A 202 27.81 2.93 1.53
N GLU A 203 26.68 3.25 0.90
CA GLU A 203 26.63 3.83 -0.44
C GLU A 203 27.31 5.21 -0.47
N GLU A 204 27.00 6.08 0.49
CA GLU A 204 27.64 7.39 0.60
C GLU A 204 29.16 7.30 0.79
N ALA A 205 29.62 6.35 1.62
CA ALA A 205 31.04 6.11 1.82
C ALA A 205 31.71 5.62 0.52
N CYS A 206 31.07 4.70 -0.20
CA CYS A 206 31.56 4.21 -1.49
C CYS A 206 31.61 5.34 -2.53
N ARG A 207 30.55 6.15 -2.65
CA ARG A 207 30.50 7.30 -3.56
C ARG A 207 31.59 8.31 -3.24
N ARG A 208 31.84 8.60 -1.96
CA ARG A 208 32.96 9.46 -1.52
C ARG A 208 34.30 8.87 -1.94
N ALA A 209 34.54 7.58 -1.69
CA ALA A 209 35.79 6.91 -2.08
C ALA A 209 36.02 6.92 -3.61
N ILE A 210 34.97 6.69 -4.41
CA ILE A 210 35.05 6.76 -5.87
C ILE A 210 35.38 8.19 -6.32
N ASN A 211 34.75 9.20 -5.73
CA ASN A 211 35.01 10.60 -6.07
C ASN A 211 36.43 11.02 -5.69
N GLU A 212 36.92 10.61 -4.52
CA GLU A 212 38.30 10.84 -4.09
C GLU A 212 39.30 10.17 -5.04
N ALA A 213 39.11 8.88 -5.34
CA ALA A 213 39.96 8.15 -6.29
C ALA A 213 39.96 8.80 -7.69
N THR A 214 38.81 9.25 -8.16
CA THR A 214 38.66 9.96 -9.44
C THR A 214 39.36 11.32 -9.41
N SER A 215 39.23 12.07 -8.30
CA SER A 215 39.92 13.34 -8.09
C SER A 215 41.43 13.16 -8.14
N ASP A 216 41.95 12.15 -7.44
CA ASP A 216 43.38 11.88 -7.38
C ASP A 216 43.93 11.36 -8.71
N TYR A 217 43.17 10.54 -9.43
CA TYR A 217 43.49 10.16 -10.80
C TYR A 217 43.56 11.37 -11.73
N ASN A 218 42.58 12.28 -11.68
CA ASN A 218 42.57 13.50 -12.49
C ASN A 218 43.74 14.43 -12.14
N LYS A 219 44.10 14.55 -10.85
CA LYS A 219 45.30 15.30 -10.42
C LYS A 219 46.58 14.67 -10.96
N ALA A 220 46.68 13.34 -10.94
CA ALA A 220 47.83 12.62 -11.49
C ALA A 220 47.94 12.84 -13.01
N LEU A 221 46.82 12.74 -13.73
CA LEU A 221 46.75 12.99 -15.17
C LEU A 221 47.11 14.43 -15.53
N ALA A 222 46.66 15.41 -14.73
CA ALA A 222 47.03 16.81 -14.91
C ALA A 222 48.55 17.02 -14.75
N LYS A 223 49.16 16.44 -13.71
CA LYS A 223 50.62 16.48 -13.52
C LYS A 223 51.38 15.81 -14.66
N GLU A 224 50.92 14.67 -15.14
CA GLU A 224 51.52 13.97 -16.28
C GLU A 224 51.45 14.84 -17.55
N LYS A 225 50.30 15.49 -17.79
CA LYS A 225 50.12 16.41 -18.91
C LYS A 225 51.05 17.61 -18.81
N ASP A 226 51.14 18.24 -17.64
CA ASP A 226 52.03 19.38 -17.39
C ASP A 226 53.51 19.02 -17.62
N GLU A 227 53.94 17.85 -17.13
CA GLU A 227 55.29 17.33 -17.38
C GLU A 227 55.54 17.05 -18.87
N LYS A 228 54.57 16.47 -19.57
CA LYS A 228 54.66 16.23 -21.02
C LYS A 228 54.74 17.54 -21.80
N GLU A 229 53.97 18.55 -21.44
CA GLU A 229 54.05 19.88 -22.04
C GLU A 229 55.38 20.56 -21.73
N ARG A 230 55.93 20.40 -20.52
CA ARG A 230 57.26 20.91 -20.17
C ARG A 230 58.34 20.26 -21.02
N LEU A 231 58.33 18.93 -21.14
CA LEU A 231 59.27 18.18 -21.97
C LEU A 231 59.14 18.56 -23.44
N LYS A 232 57.92 18.70 -23.95
CA LYS A 232 57.69 19.15 -25.32
C LYS A 232 58.23 20.55 -25.56
N LYS A 233 57.97 21.51 -24.65
CA LYS A 233 58.54 22.86 -24.74
C LYS A 233 60.06 22.83 -24.72
N GLN A 234 60.67 21.96 -23.91
CA GLN A 234 62.11 21.80 -23.87
C GLN A 234 62.65 21.23 -25.19
N GLN A 235 61.99 20.21 -25.75
CA GLN A 235 62.32 19.68 -27.08
C GLN A 235 62.17 20.74 -28.17
N ASP A 236 61.06 21.48 -28.19
CA ASP A 236 60.83 22.56 -29.16
C ASP A 236 61.94 23.63 -29.03
N LEU A 237 62.38 23.97 -27.81
CA LEU A 237 63.51 24.89 -27.59
C LEU A 237 64.84 24.32 -28.09
N ASP A 238 65.12 23.05 -27.84
CA ASP A 238 66.33 22.37 -28.28
C ASP A 238 66.35 22.23 -29.81
N ASP A 239 65.22 21.91 -30.44
CA ASP A 239 65.05 21.85 -31.89
C ASP A 239 65.22 23.23 -32.52
N ASN A 240 64.59 24.27 -31.97
CA ASN A 240 64.79 25.65 -32.41
C ASN A 240 66.25 26.08 -32.28
N MET A 241 66.93 25.71 -31.19
CA MET A 241 68.35 26.00 -31.00
C MET A 241 69.20 25.28 -32.04
N THR A 242 68.86 24.03 -32.34
CA THR A 242 69.54 23.21 -33.34
C THR A 242 69.33 23.77 -34.75
N GLU A 243 68.12 24.23 -35.07
CA GLU A 243 67.80 24.92 -36.33
C GLU A 243 68.60 26.22 -36.47
N ILE A 244 68.62 27.05 -35.41
CA ILE A 244 69.43 28.29 -35.38
C ILE A 244 70.90 27.95 -35.59
N ALA A 245 71.45 26.97 -34.87
CA ALA A 245 72.85 26.56 -35.00
C ALA A 245 73.15 26.06 -36.42
N ASN A 246 72.27 25.22 -36.99
CA ASN A 246 72.41 24.72 -38.36
C ASN A 246 72.39 25.85 -39.40
N HIS A 247 71.56 26.87 -39.22
CA HIS A 247 71.58 28.04 -40.09
C HIS A 247 72.83 28.89 -39.90
N VAL A 248 73.19 29.21 -38.65
CA VAL A 248 74.34 30.06 -38.30
C VAL A 248 75.66 29.45 -38.77
N PHE A 249 75.85 28.14 -38.55
CA PHE A 249 77.05 27.41 -38.98
C PHE A 249 76.91 26.78 -40.37
N GLY A 250 75.74 26.92 -41.00
CA GLY A 250 75.46 26.40 -42.31
C GLY A 250 76.23 27.13 -43.40
N ASP A 251 76.43 26.42 -44.51
CA ASP A 251 77.21 26.89 -45.68
C ASP A 251 76.64 28.14 -46.38
N VAL A 252 75.35 28.44 -46.16
CA VAL A 252 74.68 29.60 -46.74
C VAL A 252 75.05 30.89 -46.01
N LEU A 253 74.89 30.94 -44.67
CA LEU A 253 75.17 32.14 -43.87
C LEU A 253 76.67 32.36 -43.60
N THR A 254 77.46 31.29 -43.50
CA THR A 254 78.93 31.39 -43.35
C THR A 254 79.64 31.71 -44.66
N GLU A 255 78.90 31.74 -45.76
CA GLU A 255 79.39 31.90 -47.12
C GLU A 255 80.57 30.98 -47.50
N ASN A 256 80.65 29.77 -46.92
CA ASN A 256 81.78 28.86 -47.08
C ASN A 256 82.22 28.68 -48.56
N PRO A 257 83.46 29.07 -48.93
CA PRO A 257 83.97 28.96 -50.31
C PRO A 257 84.17 27.51 -50.78
N SER A 258 84.27 26.55 -49.83
CA SER A 258 84.54 25.14 -50.13
C SER A 258 83.39 24.47 -50.89
N VAL A 259 82.17 25.01 -50.77
CA VAL A 259 80.96 24.53 -51.45
C VAL A 259 81.04 24.69 -52.97
N ALA A 260 81.93 25.56 -53.46
CA ALA A 260 82.18 25.75 -54.88
C ALA A 260 83.07 24.64 -55.50
N GLN A 261 83.67 23.77 -54.69
CA GLN A 261 84.53 22.68 -55.18
C GLN A 261 83.70 21.59 -55.85
N SER A 262 84.04 21.26 -57.11
CA SER A 262 83.36 20.18 -57.83
C SER A 262 83.85 18.81 -57.35
N ALA A 263 82.91 17.88 -57.17
CA ALA A 263 83.24 16.46 -56.95
C ALA A 263 84.05 15.84 -58.10
N PHE A 264 84.00 16.43 -59.30
CA PHE A 264 84.72 15.95 -60.49
C PHE A 264 86.18 16.44 -60.58
N GLY A 265 86.67 17.20 -59.60
CA GLY A 265 88.09 17.47 -59.42
C GLY A 265 88.44 18.90 -58.97
N PRO A 266 89.64 19.13 -58.41
CA PRO A 266 90.02 20.40 -57.76
C PRO A 266 90.09 21.61 -58.69
N HIS A 267 90.28 21.38 -59.99
CA HIS A 267 90.40 22.43 -61.01
C HIS A 267 89.04 22.90 -61.53
N ARG A 268 87.94 22.24 -61.14
CA ARG A 268 86.59 22.54 -61.62
C ARG A 268 85.76 23.15 -60.49
N VAL A 269 85.14 24.29 -60.78
CA VAL A 269 84.20 24.94 -59.88
C VAL A 269 82.76 24.67 -60.30
N ILE A 270 81.84 24.61 -59.34
CA ILE A 270 80.41 24.55 -59.62
C ILE A 270 79.93 25.99 -59.91
N PRO A 271 79.41 26.29 -61.12
CA PRO A 271 79.20 27.69 -61.57
C PRO A 271 78.20 28.50 -60.73
N ASP A 272 77.15 27.86 -60.24
CA ASP A 272 76.09 28.47 -59.42
C ASP A 272 76.54 28.86 -58.00
N ARG A 273 77.61 28.22 -57.50
CA ARG A 273 78.13 28.35 -56.14
C ARG A 273 79.47 29.06 -56.07
N TRP A 274 79.96 29.58 -57.20
CA TRP A 274 81.26 30.24 -57.27
C TRP A 274 81.22 31.63 -56.61
N LYS A 275 82.03 31.84 -55.57
CA LYS A 275 82.08 33.07 -54.75
C LYS A 275 83.40 33.83 -54.92
N GLY A 276 83.87 33.95 -56.16
CA GLY A 276 85.11 34.65 -56.48
C GLY A 276 86.38 33.83 -56.26
N MET A 277 87.53 34.49 -56.43
CA MET A 277 88.85 33.87 -56.29
C MET A 277 89.29 33.82 -54.83
N THR A 278 90.02 32.76 -54.46
CA THR A 278 90.59 32.66 -53.10
C THR A 278 91.63 33.77 -52.85
N PRO A 279 91.81 34.23 -51.59
CA PRO A 279 92.83 35.24 -51.28
C PRO A 279 94.22 34.86 -51.79
N SER A 280 94.60 33.58 -51.69
CA SER A 280 95.87 33.08 -52.22
C SER A 280 95.99 33.21 -53.76
N GLN A 281 94.91 33.02 -54.51
CA GLN A 281 94.90 33.23 -55.97
C GLN A 281 95.00 34.72 -56.32
N ILE A 282 94.30 35.58 -55.57
CA ILE A 282 94.37 37.04 -55.76
C ILE A 282 95.78 37.55 -55.45
N ASP A 283 96.42 37.05 -54.39
CA ASP A 283 97.79 37.42 -54.03
C ASP A 283 98.80 36.95 -55.07
N GLU A 284 98.62 35.77 -55.66
CA GLU A 284 99.45 35.32 -56.77
C GLU A 284 99.24 36.19 -58.01
N ILE A 285 98.00 36.58 -58.34
CA ILE A 285 97.74 37.55 -59.42
C ILE A 285 98.42 38.89 -59.15
N ARG A 286 98.35 39.41 -57.92
CA ARG A 286 99.03 40.65 -57.52
C ARG A 286 100.54 40.53 -57.65
N ARG A 287 101.13 39.39 -57.26
CA ARG A 287 102.55 39.08 -57.45
C ARG A 287 102.91 39.07 -58.94
N GLN A 288 102.13 38.41 -59.78
CA GLN A 288 102.33 38.39 -61.24
C GLN A 288 102.23 39.78 -61.85
N GLN A 289 101.26 40.60 -61.43
CA GLN A 289 101.13 41.99 -61.86
C GLN A 289 102.36 42.83 -61.47
N GLU A 290 102.90 42.65 -60.26
CA GLU A 290 104.12 43.31 -59.83
C GLU A 290 105.32 42.91 -60.69
N LEU A 291 105.48 41.61 -60.97
CA LEU A 291 106.51 41.12 -61.90
C LEU A 291 106.37 41.75 -63.29
N GLN A 292 105.14 41.83 -63.83
CA GLN A 292 104.88 42.49 -65.11
C GLN A 292 105.22 43.98 -65.09
N ARG A 293 104.95 44.70 -63.98
CA ARG A 293 105.35 46.11 -63.83
C ARG A 293 106.87 46.27 -63.87
N GLN A 294 107.59 45.41 -63.16
CA GLN A 294 109.05 45.42 -63.13
C GLN A 294 109.64 45.08 -64.50
N GLU A 295 109.08 44.09 -65.20
CA GLU A 295 109.53 43.71 -66.54
C GLU A 295 109.25 44.80 -67.58
N LYS A 296 108.07 45.45 -67.52
CA LYS A 296 107.76 46.61 -68.36
C LYS A 296 108.70 47.78 -68.10
N MET A 297 109.02 48.06 -66.84
CA MET A 297 109.99 49.10 -66.48
C MET A 297 111.38 48.77 -67.04
N ARG A 298 111.80 47.49 -67.03
CA ARG A 298 113.06 47.04 -67.63
C ARG A 298 113.05 47.23 -69.15
N GLN A 299 111.95 46.88 -69.82
CA GLN A 299 111.79 47.08 -71.27
C GLN A 299 111.84 48.57 -71.66
N GLU A 300 111.16 49.45 -70.91
CA GLU A 300 111.21 50.90 -71.16
C GLU A 300 112.63 51.48 -70.97
N GLN A 301 113.42 50.96 -70.02
CA GLN A 301 114.83 51.33 -69.86
C GLN A 301 115.69 50.86 -71.04
N GLU A 302 115.52 49.62 -71.51
CA GLU A 302 116.21 49.10 -72.70
C GLU A 302 115.82 49.86 -73.97
N GLU A 303 114.55 50.24 -74.13
CA GLU A 303 114.09 51.08 -75.25
C GLU A 303 114.70 52.48 -75.19
N LYS A 304 114.75 53.13 -74.01
CA LYS A 304 115.41 54.44 -73.86
C LYS A 304 116.90 54.38 -74.24
N LEU A 305 117.61 53.32 -73.85
CA LEU A 305 119.01 53.13 -74.23
C LEU A 305 119.17 52.94 -75.75
N ARG A 306 118.32 52.11 -76.38
CA ARG A 306 118.31 51.94 -77.84
C ARG A 306 117.95 53.23 -78.58
N GLN A 307 116.99 53.99 -78.08
CA GLN A 307 116.59 55.29 -78.65
C GLN A 307 117.74 56.29 -78.58
N ALA A 308 118.45 56.36 -77.45
CA ALA A 308 119.61 57.23 -77.29
C ALA A 308 120.77 56.85 -78.22
N GLU A 309 121.03 55.56 -78.42
CA GLU A 309 122.00 55.09 -79.41
C GLU A 309 121.59 55.45 -80.85
N TRP A 310 120.31 55.26 -81.19
CA TRP A 310 119.76 55.62 -82.50
C TRP A 310 119.86 57.12 -82.76
N GLU A 311 119.50 57.97 -81.79
CA GLU A 311 119.64 59.43 -81.90
C GLU A 311 121.10 59.86 -82.06
N ARG A 312 122.03 59.20 -81.36
CA ARG A 312 123.47 59.47 -81.53
C ARG A 312 123.94 59.14 -82.95
N GLN A 313 123.47 58.04 -83.50
CA GLN A 313 123.80 57.61 -84.86
C GLN A 313 123.17 58.53 -85.92
N GLN A 314 121.91 58.92 -85.74
CA GLN A 314 121.21 59.89 -86.60
C GLN A 314 121.90 61.26 -86.60
N ASN A 315 122.29 61.78 -85.44
CA ASN A 315 123.02 63.04 -85.34
C ASN A 315 124.40 62.98 -86.01
N ALA A 316 125.11 61.85 -85.93
CA ALA A 316 126.37 61.64 -86.65
C ALA A 316 126.14 61.62 -88.17
N ASN A 317 125.10 60.93 -88.65
CA ASN A 317 124.73 60.87 -90.06
C ASN A 317 124.28 62.23 -90.60
N ALA A 318 123.48 63.00 -89.84
CA ALA A 318 123.06 64.34 -90.21
C ALA A 318 124.24 65.32 -90.31
N ARG A 319 125.21 65.23 -89.39
CA ARG A 319 126.47 65.99 -89.49
C ARG A 319 127.29 65.62 -90.73
N ALA A 320 127.37 64.33 -91.06
CA ALA A 320 128.05 63.87 -92.27
C ALA A 320 127.34 64.37 -93.55
N GLY A 321 126.00 64.33 -93.58
CA GLY A 321 125.19 64.86 -94.67
C GLY A 321 125.41 66.36 -94.91
N LEU A 322 125.38 67.18 -93.85
CA LEU A 322 125.65 68.62 -93.95
C LEU A 322 127.07 68.95 -94.44
N LEU A 323 128.07 68.14 -94.08
CA LEU A 323 129.43 68.30 -94.60
C LEU A 323 129.50 68.01 -96.11
N LEU A 324 128.83 66.94 -96.55
CA LEU A 324 128.75 66.56 -97.96
C LEU A 324 128.02 67.61 -98.81
N GLU A 325 126.91 68.15 -98.30
CA GLU A 325 126.13 69.19 -98.97
C GLU A 325 126.93 70.48 -99.15
N ARG A 326 127.71 70.88 -98.13
CA ARG A 326 128.63 72.02 -98.23
C ARG A 326 129.76 71.81 -99.24
N GLU A 327 130.26 70.58 -99.42
CA GLU A 327 131.23 70.28 -100.47
C GLU A 327 130.61 70.36 -101.86
N LEU A 328 129.39 69.85 -102.03
CA LEU A 328 128.66 69.92 -103.29
C LEU A 328 128.38 71.37 -103.70
N ASP A 329 127.95 72.23 -102.77
CA ASP A 329 127.71 73.65 -103.04
C ASP A 329 128.98 74.43 -103.43
N ARG A 330 130.13 74.09 -102.82
CA ARG A 330 131.42 74.67 -103.23
C ARG A 330 131.76 74.29 -104.67
N LYS A 331 131.66 73.01 -105.02
CA LYS A 331 131.90 72.53 -106.39
C LYS A 331 130.93 73.16 -107.39
N ARG A 332 129.65 73.32 -107.03
CA ARG A 332 128.65 73.98 -107.87
C ARG A 332 129.01 75.43 -108.17
N ARG A 333 129.42 76.19 -107.16
CA ARG A 333 129.87 77.59 -107.33
C ARG A 333 131.11 77.70 -108.20
N ASP A 334 132.04 76.76 -108.10
CA ASP A 334 133.25 76.77 -108.93
C ASP A 334 132.92 76.46 -110.40
N LEU A 335 132.00 75.52 -110.66
CA LEU A 335 131.49 75.22 -112.01
C LEU A 335 130.74 76.42 -112.61
N ASP A 336 129.87 77.07 -111.84
CA ASP A 336 129.11 78.24 -112.31
C ASP A 336 130.05 79.40 -112.68
N LYS A 337 131.12 79.63 -111.91
CA LYS A 337 132.15 80.64 -112.24
C LYS A 337 132.89 80.32 -113.54
N ALA A 338 133.33 79.07 -113.71
CA ALA A 338 134.01 78.63 -114.93
C ALA A 338 133.12 78.80 -116.16
N GLN A 339 131.82 78.53 -116.03
CA GLN A 339 130.85 78.66 -117.12
C GLN A 339 130.56 80.13 -117.48
N VAL A 340 130.55 81.04 -116.50
CA VAL A 340 130.44 82.48 -116.75
C VAL A 340 131.69 83.02 -117.47
N GLU A 341 132.89 82.55 -117.12
CA GLU A 341 134.13 82.95 -117.81
C GLU A 341 134.18 82.46 -119.26
N GLU A 342 133.82 81.20 -119.52
CA GLU A 342 133.74 80.64 -120.88
C GLU A 342 132.72 81.40 -121.75
N ASN A 343 131.51 81.65 -121.23
CA ASN A 343 130.50 82.43 -121.94
C ASN A 343 130.99 83.86 -122.27
N ARG A 344 131.77 84.48 -121.39
CA ARG A 344 132.35 85.81 -121.63
C ARG A 344 133.44 85.79 -122.72
N ARG A 345 134.19 84.69 -122.84
CA ARG A 345 135.18 84.49 -123.91
C ARG A 345 134.50 84.29 -125.26
N LEU A 346 133.53 83.38 -125.32
CA LEU A 346 132.73 83.10 -126.52
C LEU A 346 132.01 84.36 -127.05
N ALA A 347 131.43 85.18 -126.15
CA ALA A 347 130.78 86.44 -126.55
C ALA A 347 131.74 87.46 -127.16
N LYS A 348 133.01 87.53 -126.70
CA LYS A 348 134.03 88.40 -127.30
C LYS A 348 134.46 87.89 -128.67
N GLU A 349 134.73 86.59 -128.80
CA GLU A 349 135.13 85.95 -130.06
C GLU A 349 134.07 86.13 -131.14
N GLN A 350 132.79 85.92 -130.79
CA GLN A 350 131.66 86.07 -131.70
C GLN A 350 131.46 87.53 -132.16
N LYS A 351 131.65 88.50 -131.25
CA LYS A 351 131.59 89.92 -131.59
C LYS A 351 132.72 90.35 -132.53
N SER A 352 133.95 89.88 -132.29
CA SER A 352 135.08 90.16 -133.19
C SER A 352 134.92 89.52 -134.57
N HIS A 353 134.34 88.31 -134.64
CA HIS A 353 134.10 87.62 -135.90
C HIS A 353 132.99 88.29 -136.73
N LEU A 354 131.94 88.80 -136.07
CA LEU A 354 130.89 89.58 -136.74
C LEU A 354 131.43 90.91 -137.27
N GLU A 355 132.28 91.63 -136.50
CA GLU A 355 132.91 92.87 -136.96
C GLU A 355 133.84 92.67 -138.17
N PHE A 356 134.54 91.54 -138.26
CA PHE A 356 135.39 91.18 -139.40
C PHE A 356 134.57 90.89 -140.68
N LEU A 357 133.49 90.11 -140.56
CA LEU A 357 132.60 89.80 -141.69
C LEU A 357 131.97 91.06 -142.31
N ASP A 358 131.46 91.96 -141.46
CA ASP A 358 130.72 93.14 -141.91
C ASP A 358 131.62 94.21 -142.56
N LYS A 359 132.88 94.34 -142.10
CA LYS A 359 133.78 95.41 -142.57
C LYS A 359 134.73 94.99 -143.69
N GLU A 360 135.14 93.73 -143.76
CA GLU A 360 136.15 93.30 -144.74
C GLU A 360 135.59 92.38 -145.83
N VAL A 361 134.57 91.57 -145.53
CA VAL A 361 134.06 90.55 -146.48
C VAL A 361 132.84 91.05 -147.25
N TYR A 362 131.96 91.83 -146.62
CA TYR A 362 130.73 92.32 -147.23
C TYR A 362 130.83 93.72 -147.86
N THR A 363 132.04 94.13 -148.21
CA THR A 363 132.26 95.32 -149.05
C THR A 363 132.75 94.86 -150.42
N ASN A 364 131.92 95.03 -151.45
CA ASN A 364 132.30 94.83 -152.86
C ASN A 364 132.59 96.21 -153.51
N PRO A 365 133.77 96.83 -153.27
CA PRO A 365 134.20 97.97 -154.06
C PRO A 365 134.58 97.50 -155.47
N PRO A 366 134.06 98.12 -156.54
CA PRO A 366 134.31 97.68 -157.91
C PRO A 366 135.79 97.83 -158.31
N THR A 367 136.39 96.74 -158.78
CA THR A 367 137.80 96.64 -159.13
C THR A 367 138.10 97.35 -160.46
N ALA A 368 139.32 97.91 -160.61
CA ALA A 368 139.74 98.73 -161.75
C ALA A 368 139.54 98.10 -163.16
N SER A 369 139.44 96.77 -163.26
CA SER A 369 139.09 96.06 -164.51
C SER A 369 137.67 96.38 -165.02
N TYR A 370 136.75 96.77 -164.13
CA TYR A 370 135.36 97.13 -164.46
C TYR A 370 135.26 98.45 -165.25
N PHE A 371 136.12 99.44 -164.97
CA PHE A 371 136.11 100.73 -165.65
C PHE A 371 136.90 100.75 -166.98
N MET A 372 137.87 99.84 -167.15
CA MET A 372 138.66 99.72 -168.39
C MET A 372 137.90 99.04 -169.55
N GLN A 373 136.66 98.59 -169.32
CA GLN A 373 135.76 98.08 -170.37
C GLN A 373 135.05 99.19 -171.16
N PHE A 374 135.09 100.43 -170.68
CA PHE A 374 134.53 101.59 -171.39
C PHE A 374 135.60 102.24 -172.28
N ASN A 375 135.24 102.55 -173.54
CA ASN A 375 136.01 103.34 -174.51
C ASN A 375 137.37 102.77 -174.98
N THR A 376 137.46 101.48 -175.36
CA THR A 376 138.72 100.89 -175.88
C THR A 376 138.67 100.26 -177.27
N SER A 377 137.54 100.21 -178.00
CA SER A 377 137.63 99.97 -179.45
C SER A 377 136.51 100.59 -180.28
N THR A 378 136.91 100.91 -181.51
CA THR A 378 136.31 101.85 -182.44
C THR A 378 135.04 101.31 -183.06
N ARG A 379 133.90 101.73 -182.50
CA ARG A 379 132.69 101.90 -183.29
C ARG A 379 132.19 103.33 -183.14
#